data_AF-A0A2A4G7F0-F1
#
_entry.id   AF-A0A2A4G7F0-F1
#
_cell.length_a   1.000
_cell.length_b   1.000
_cell.length_c   1.000
_cell.angle_alpha   90.00
_cell.angle_beta   90.00
_cell.angle_gamma   90.00
#
_symmetry.space_group_name_H-M   'P 1'
#
loop_
_entity.id
_entity.type
_entity.pdbx_description
1 polymer ?
#
loop_
_entity_poly.entity_id
_entity_poly.type
_entity_poly.pdbx_seq_one_letter_code
_entity_poly.pdbx_strand_id
1 'polypeptide(L)'
;MYASLFRLLYAALAWASLVGIYLASFTITLFEDRYLQADMVVALGVFPVASFWVFRFYRKHTAKPLVLAITFVLVAFLLDVLVTVPVFVIPAGGSYAGFFGNPMFYAVLVALFCVVYLYAQHFKAGVHKNHKRTSVRKTSAGKTS
;
A
#
# COMPACT_ATOMS: atom_id res chain seq x y z
N MET A 1 -21.85 -3.00 0.42
CA MET A 1 -21.10 -4.23 0.78
C MET A 1 -19.91 -4.50 -0.17
N TYR A 2 -20.10 -4.52 -1.50
CA TYR A 2 -19.04 -4.86 -2.48
C TYR A 2 -17.79 -3.96 -2.48
N ALA A 3 -17.94 -2.65 -2.28
CA ALA A 3 -16.80 -1.72 -2.28
C ALA A 3 -15.78 -1.99 -1.16
N SER A 4 -16.20 -2.65 -0.07
CA SER A 4 -15.31 -3.04 1.03
C SER A 4 -14.45 -4.24 0.67
N LEU A 5 -15.03 -5.21 -0.05
CA LEU A 5 -14.33 -6.41 -0.48
C LEU A 5 -13.14 -6.07 -1.41
N PHE A 6 -13.35 -5.14 -2.34
CA PHE A 6 -12.28 -4.71 -3.24
C PHE A 6 -11.11 -4.04 -2.49
N ARG A 7 -11.36 -3.21 -1.48
CA ARG A 7 -10.28 -2.60 -0.69
C ARG A 7 -9.40 -3.66 -0.03
N LEU A 8 -10.02 -4.67 0.58
CA LEU A 8 -9.31 -5.79 1.21
C LEU A 8 -8.50 -6.58 0.18
N LEU A 9 -9.07 -6.87 -0.99
CA LEU A 9 -8.38 -7.57 -2.06
C LEU A 9 -7.12 -6.82 -2.54
N TYR A 10 -7.24 -5.53 -2.84
CA TYR A 10 -6.10 -4.74 -3.30
C TYR A 10 -5.03 -4.55 -2.20
N ALA A 11 -5.44 -4.46 -0.93
CA ALA A 11 -4.52 -4.43 0.19
C ALA A 11 -3.76 -5.76 0.35
N ALA A 12 -4.44 -6.91 0.24
CA ALA A 12 -3.82 -8.22 0.30
C ALA A 12 -2.84 -8.45 -0.88
N LEU A 13 -3.19 -7.98 -2.08
CA LEU A 13 -2.29 -8.03 -3.24
C LEU A 13 -1.04 -7.15 -3.07
N ALA A 14 -1.20 -5.97 -2.46
CA ALA A 14 -0.09 -5.09 -2.12
C ALA A 14 0.84 -5.75 -1.09
N TRP A 15 0.27 -6.32 -0.03
CA TRP A 15 1.03 -7.10 0.96
C TRP A 15 1.77 -8.27 0.30
N ALA A 16 1.10 -9.07 -0.53
CA ALA A 16 1.71 -10.22 -1.20
C ALA A 16 2.87 -9.81 -2.12
N SER A 17 2.76 -8.64 -2.77
CA SER A 17 3.85 -8.07 -3.58
C SER A 17 5.05 -7.67 -2.71
N LEU A 18 4.82 -7.04 -1.56
CA LEU A 18 5.88 -6.61 -0.64
C LEU A 18 6.57 -7.80 0.01
N VAL A 19 5.82 -8.80 0.47
CA VAL A 19 6.39 -10.06 1.00
C VAL A 19 7.13 -10.82 -0.10
N GLY A 20 6.63 -10.80 -1.34
CA GLY A 20 7.35 -11.37 -2.48
C GLY A 20 8.72 -10.71 -2.70
N ILE A 21 8.78 -9.37 -2.60
CA ILE A 21 10.04 -8.62 -2.69
C ILE A 21 10.96 -8.93 -1.50
N TYR A 22 10.41 -9.01 -0.28
CA TYR A 22 11.14 -9.39 0.93
C TYR A 22 11.82 -10.75 0.75
N LEU A 23 11.07 -11.76 0.34
CA LEU A 23 11.57 -13.12 0.11
C LEU A 23 12.58 -13.16 -1.03
N ALA A 24 12.31 -12.45 -2.13
CA ALA A 24 13.25 -12.34 -3.25
C ALA A 24 14.57 -11.70 -2.83
N SER A 25 14.56 -10.77 -1.88
CA SER A 25 15.79 -10.13 -1.38
C SER A 25 16.75 -11.12 -0.72
N PHE A 26 16.29 -12.26 -0.21
CA PHE A 26 17.19 -13.29 0.34
C PHE A 26 17.93 -14.10 -0.73
N THR A 27 17.50 -14.03 -1.99
CA THR A 27 18.16 -14.73 -3.11
C THR A 27 19.42 -14.03 -3.60
N ILE A 28 19.55 -12.73 -3.33
CA ILE A 28 20.71 -11.91 -3.73
C ILE A 28 21.36 -11.38 -2.46
N THR A 29 22.53 -11.91 -2.10
CA THR A 29 23.26 -11.47 -0.92
C THR A 29 24.16 -10.28 -1.26
N LEU A 30 23.76 -9.08 -0.84
CA LEU A 30 24.55 -7.86 -0.99
C LEU A 30 25.19 -7.41 0.33
N PHE A 31 24.55 -7.71 1.47
CA PHE A 31 25.01 -7.36 2.81
C PHE A 31 25.22 -8.60 3.70
N GLU A 32 26.05 -8.46 4.73
CA GLU A 32 26.25 -9.50 5.76
C GLU A 32 24.95 -9.76 6.55
N ASP A 33 24.23 -8.71 6.93
CA ASP A 33 22.90 -8.82 7.53
C ASP A 33 21.82 -8.87 6.45
N ARG A 34 21.38 -10.10 6.14
CA ARG A 34 20.33 -10.35 5.16
C ARG A 34 18.96 -9.84 5.58
N TYR A 35 18.67 -9.78 6.88
CA TYR A 35 17.39 -9.27 7.38
C TYR A 35 17.32 -7.76 7.22
N LEU A 36 18.39 -7.06 7.58
CA LEU A 36 18.50 -5.62 7.36
C LEU A 36 18.39 -5.27 5.87
N GLN A 37 19.06 -6.02 5.00
CA GLN A 37 18.94 -5.83 3.54
C GLN A 37 17.50 -5.99 3.07
N ALA A 38 16.82 -7.07 3.48
CA ALA A 38 15.46 -7.34 3.05
C ALA A 38 14.49 -6.25 3.52
N ASP A 39 14.65 -5.77 4.76
CA ASP A 39 13.84 -4.67 5.30
C ASP A 39 14.06 -3.35 4.53
N MET A 40 15.30 -3.03 4.16
CA MET A 40 15.62 -1.86 3.34
C MET A 40 15.02 -1.97 1.92
N VAL A 41 15.14 -3.13 1.29
CA VAL A 41 14.60 -3.38 -0.05
C VAL A 41 13.07 -3.26 -0.02
N VAL A 42 12.40 -3.79 1.00
CA VAL A 42 10.96 -3.62 1.19
C VAL A 42 10.60 -2.16 1.41
N ALA A 43 11.32 -1.44 2.29
CA ALA A 43 11.06 -0.04 2.56
C ALA A 43 11.13 0.82 1.29
N LEU A 44 12.08 0.55 0.40
CA LEU A 44 12.15 1.18 -0.92
C LEU A 44 11.05 0.68 -1.86
N GLY A 45 10.73 -0.61 -1.83
CA GLY A 45 9.69 -1.24 -2.64
C GLY A 45 8.28 -0.76 -2.33
N VAL A 46 8.01 -0.29 -1.10
CA VAL A 46 6.71 0.29 -0.71
C VAL A 46 6.27 1.40 -1.66
N PHE A 47 7.18 2.29 -2.07
CA PHE A 47 6.84 3.43 -2.93
C PHE A 47 6.23 3.01 -4.27
N PRO A 48 6.91 2.24 -5.14
CA PRO A 48 6.35 1.82 -6.42
C PRO A 48 5.17 0.85 -6.26
N VAL A 49 5.25 -0.10 -5.31
CA VAL A 49 4.22 -1.13 -5.13
C VAL A 49 2.91 -0.54 -4.64
N ALA A 50 2.94 0.25 -3.56
CA ALA A 50 1.74 0.85 -3.00
C ALA A 50 1.10 1.83 -3.99
N SER A 51 1.91 2.65 -4.67
CA SER A 51 1.43 3.58 -5.70
C SER A 51 0.72 2.86 -6.84
N PHE A 52 1.29 1.75 -7.32
CA PHE A 52 0.70 0.93 -8.38
C PHE A 52 -0.68 0.36 -7.99
N TRP A 53 -0.79 -0.23 -6.80
CA TRP A 53 -2.05 -0.81 -6.34
C TRP A 53 -3.12 0.25 -6.05
N VAL A 54 -2.73 1.40 -5.50
CA VAL A 54 -3.64 2.54 -5.29
C VAL A 54 -4.12 3.10 -6.61
N PHE A 55 -3.24 3.29 -7.60
CA PHE A 55 -3.61 3.70 -8.95
C PHE A 55 -4.62 2.73 -9.55
N ARG A 56 -4.37 1.43 -9.43
CA ARG A 56 -5.22 0.39 -10.01
C ARG A 56 -6.59 0.30 -9.32
N PHE A 57 -6.64 0.57 -8.01
CA PHE A 57 -7.88 0.70 -7.23
C PHE A 57 -8.70 1.90 -7.72
N TYR A 58 -8.10 3.10 -7.80
CA TYR A 58 -8.80 4.34 -8.17
C TYR A 58 -9.27 4.37 -9.63
N ARG A 59 -8.70 3.54 -10.52
CA ARG A 59 -9.22 3.38 -11.88
C ARG A 59 -10.62 2.75 -11.95
N LYS A 60 -11.00 1.95 -10.95
CA LYS A 60 -12.26 1.18 -10.96
C LYS A 60 -13.19 1.51 -9.80
N HIS A 61 -12.66 2.06 -8.72
CA HIS A 61 -13.39 2.30 -7.48
C HIS A 61 -13.02 3.66 -6.88
N THR A 62 -13.87 4.17 -5.99
CA THR A 62 -13.59 5.38 -5.23
C THR A 62 -13.65 5.07 -3.74
N ALA A 63 -12.73 5.66 -2.98
CA ALA A 63 -12.70 5.55 -1.52
C ALA A 63 -12.19 6.85 -0.91
N LYS A 64 -12.53 7.07 0.37
CA LYS A 64 -11.90 8.12 1.17
C LYS A 64 -10.41 7.74 1.36
N PRO A 65 -9.45 8.63 1.06
CA PRO A 65 -8.02 8.35 1.15
C PRO A 65 -7.60 7.76 2.50
N LEU A 66 -8.10 8.33 3.59
CA LEU A 66 -7.83 7.86 4.94
C LEU A 66 -8.29 6.42 5.18
N VAL A 67 -9.50 6.08 4.72
CA VAL A 67 -10.07 4.73 4.88
C VAL A 67 -9.24 3.72 4.07
N LEU A 68 -8.79 4.09 2.86
CA LEU A 68 -7.95 3.22 2.04
C LEU A 68 -6.59 2.96 2.69
N ALA A 69 -5.91 4.00 3.17
CA ALA A 69 -4.63 3.89 3.84
C ALA A 69 -4.69 3.02 5.09
N ILE A 70 -5.68 3.26 5.97
CA ILE A 70 -5.89 2.43 7.17
C ILE A 70 -6.18 0.97 6.79
N THR A 71 -7.00 0.74 5.74
CA THR A 71 -7.29 -0.64 5.29
C THR A 71 -6.00 -1.34 4.84
N PHE A 72 -5.14 -0.67 4.06
CA PHE A 72 -3.89 -1.26 3.59
C PHE A 72 -2.96 -1.65 4.73
N VAL A 73 -2.78 -0.76 5.71
CA VAL A 73 -1.94 -1.00 6.88
C VAL A 73 -2.50 -2.14 7.74
N LEU A 74 -3.80 -2.12 8.05
CA LEU A 74 -4.42 -3.14 8.90
C LEU A 74 -4.35 -4.53 8.24
N VAL A 75 -4.64 -4.61 6.94
CA VAL A 75 -4.58 -5.88 6.21
C VAL A 75 -3.16 -6.40 6.15
N ALA A 76 -2.17 -5.55 5.84
CA ALA A 76 -0.77 -5.95 5.82
C ALA A 76 -0.31 -6.45 7.20
N PHE A 77 -0.59 -5.68 8.26
CA PHE A 77 -0.25 -6.08 9.64
C PHE A 77 -0.89 -7.42 10.04
N LEU A 78 -2.18 -7.60 9.76
CA LEU A 78 -2.87 -8.85 10.08
C LEU A 78 -2.30 -10.03 9.29
N LEU A 79 -1.99 -9.85 8.01
CA LEU A 79 -1.36 -10.87 7.20
C LEU A 79 0.08 -11.16 7.65
N ASP A 80 0.80 -10.18 8.18
CA ASP A 80 2.13 -10.42 8.75
C ASP A 80 2.06 -11.29 10.00
N VAL A 81 1.10 -11.01 10.89
CA VAL A 81 0.84 -11.85 12.08
C VAL A 81 0.40 -13.26 11.67
N LEU A 82 -0.51 -13.38 10.71
CA LEU A 82 -1.17 -14.65 10.38
C LEU A 82 -0.39 -15.51 9.37
N VAL A 83 0.44 -14.89 8.53
CA VAL A 83 1.14 -15.55 7.43
C VAL A 83 2.63 -15.30 7.50
N THR A 84 3.09 -14.03 7.44
CA THR A 84 4.53 -13.75 7.32
C THR A 84 5.34 -14.36 8.44
N VAL A 85 4.90 -14.14 9.68
CA VAL A 85 5.61 -14.66 10.85
C VAL A 85 5.55 -16.18 10.94
N PRO A 86 4.37 -16.84 10.97
CA PRO A 86 4.32 -18.29 11.14
C PRO A 86 4.84 -19.09 9.94
N VAL A 87 4.68 -18.58 8.71
CA VAL A 87 5.04 -19.31 7.49
C VAL A 87 6.48 -19.04 7.04
N PHE A 88 7.00 -17.84 7.24
CA PHE A 88 8.35 -17.49 6.74
C PHE A 88 9.35 -17.19 7.87
N VAL A 89 8.97 -16.41 8.89
CA VAL A 89 9.91 -15.99 9.94
C VAL A 89 10.24 -17.12 10.91
N ILE A 90 9.24 -17.84 11.43
CA ILE A 90 9.45 -18.93 12.40
C ILE A 90 10.28 -20.07 11.78
N PRO A 91 9.98 -20.56 10.56
CA PRO A 91 10.81 -21.60 9.93
C PRO A 91 12.25 -21.15 9.64
N ALA A 92 12.48 -19.85 9.47
CA ALA A 92 13.82 -19.28 9.35
C ALA A 92 14.55 -19.10 10.69
N GLY A 93 13.97 -19.54 11.81
CA GLY A 93 14.53 -19.44 13.16
C GLY A 93 14.20 -18.14 13.90
N GLY A 94 13.30 -17.32 13.35
CA GLY A 94 12.82 -16.10 13.99
C GLY A 94 11.66 -16.33 14.97
N SER A 95 11.14 -15.25 15.54
CA SER A 95 9.99 -15.29 16.46
C SER A 95 9.11 -14.05 16.29
N TYR A 96 7.88 -14.12 16.82
CA TYR A 96 6.99 -12.95 16.90
C TYR A 96 7.66 -11.76 17.59
N ALA A 97 8.33 -12.01 18.73
CA ALA A 97 9.01 -10.95 19.48
C ALA A 97 10.16 -10.33 18.68
N GLY A 98 10.92 -11.12 17.92
CA GLY A 98 11.99 -10.60 17.06
C GLY A 98 11.46 -9.77 15.89
N PHE A 99 10.40 -10.24 15.22
CA PHE A 99 9.83 -9.53 14.08
C PHE A 99 9.12 -8.24 14.49
N PHE A 100 8.23 -8.30 15.48
CA PHE A 100 7.52 -7.12 15.97
C PHE A 100 8.37 -6.25 16.91
N GLY A 101 9.50 -6.74 17.40
CA GLY A 101 10.47 -5.93 18.12
C GLY A 101 11.35 -5.07 17.20
N ASN A 102 11.36 -5.34 15.90
CA ASN A 102 12.18 -4.61 14.94
C ASN A 102 11.56 -3.24 14.60
N PRO A 103 12.22 -2.10 14.89
CA PRO A 103 11.70 -0.78 14.58
C PRO A 103 11.48 -0.53 13.08
N MET A 104 12.23 -1.23 12.22
CA MET A 104 12.14 -1.09 10.77
C MET A 104 10.78 -1.57 10.23
N PHE A 105 10.18 -2.57 10.86
CA PHE A 105 8.81 -3.01 10.54
C PHE A 105 7.80 -1.86 10.67
N TYR A 106 7.86 -1.11 11.76
CA TYR A 106 6.97 0.03 11.98
C TYR A 106 7.26 1.19 11.03
N ALA A 107 8.53 1.41 10.68
CA ALA A 107 8.91 2.39 9.67
C ALA A 107 8.28 2.05 8.30
N VAL A 108 8.28 0.78 7.91
CA VAL A 108 7.62 0.30 6.68
C VAL A 108 6.10 0.48 6.74
N LEU A 109 5.46 0.20 7.88
CA LEU A 109 4.01 0.44 8.04
C LEU A 109 3.64 1.93 7.92
N VAL A 110 4.43 2.81 8.55
CA VAL A 110 4.22 4.26 8.44
C VAL A 110 4.47 4.74 7.01
N ALA A 111 5.52 4.25 6.35
CA ALA A 111 5.77 4.56 4.95
C ALA A 111 4.62 4.09 4.05
N LEU A 112 4.10 2.88 4.26
CA LEU A 112 2.95 2.35 3.53
C LEU A 112 1.72 3.24 3.72
N PHE A 113 1.43 3.65 4.97
CA PHE A 113 0.35 4.58 5.26
C PHE A 113 0.52 5.90 4.50
N CYS A 114 1.68 6.53 4.62
CA CYS A 114 1.97 7.82 4.01
C CYS A 114 1.87 7.76 2.49
N VAL A 115 2.48 6.76 1.86
CA VAL A 115 2.42 6.60 0.40
C VAL A 115 0.98 6.38 -0.06
N VAL A 116 0.24 5.45 0.55
CA VAL A 116 -1.15 5.19 0.16
C VAL A 116 -2.02 6.43 0.35
N TYR A 117 -1.88 7.12 1.49
CA TYR A 117 -2.66 8.30 1.81
C TYR A 117 -2.38 9.46 0.85
N LEU A 118 -1.11 9.81 0.65
CA LEU A 118 -0.70 10.90 -0.23
C LEU A 118 -1.13 10.63 -1.67
N TYR A 119 -0.87 9.41 -2.17
CA TYR A 119 -1.23 9.04 -3.53
C TYR A 119 -2.75 9.04 -3.74
N ALA A 120 -3.51 8.53 -2.78
CA ALA A 120 -4.97 8.57 -2.81
C ALA A 120 -5.54 10.01 -2.78
N GLN A 121 -4.90 10.92 -2.03
CA GLN A 121 -5.26 12.34 -2.02
C GLN A 121 -5.05 12.99 -3.40
N HIS A 122 -3.93 12.69 -4.07
CA HIS A 122 -3.66 13.18 -5.43
C HIS A 122 -4.76 12.77 -6.41
N PHE A 123 -5.23 11.51 -6.38
CA PHE A 123 -6.33 11.06 -7.25
C PHE A 123 -7.66 11.74 -6.93
N LYS A 124 -7.99 11.91 -5.65
CA LYS A 124 -9.23 12.59 -5.25
C LYS A 124 -9.25 14.05 -5.70
N ALA A 125 -8.12 14.75 -5.58
CA ALA A 125 -7.98 16.14 -6.01
C ALA A 125 -8.13 16.30 -7.55
N GLY A 126 -7.65 15.33 -8.33
CA GLY A 126 -7.79 15.31 -9.80
C GLY A 126 -9.25 15.17 -10.27
N VAL A 127 -10.04 14.32 -9.60
CA VAL A 127 -11.48 14.14 -9.92
C VAL A 127 -12.28 15.43 -9.67
N HIS A 128 -11.97 16.15 -8.59
CA HIS A 128 -12.66 17.40 -8.24
C HIS A 128 -12.39 18.53 -9.26
N LYS A 129 -11.16 18.62 -9.80
CA LYS A 129 -10.81 19.61 -10.83
C LYS A 129 -11.56 19.37 -12.16
N ASN A 130 -11.72 18.12 -12.58
CA ASN A 130 -12.41 17.78 -13.83
C ASN A 130 -13.93 18.03 -13.77
N HIS A 131 -14.56 17.83 -12.62
CA HIS A 131 -15.97 18.15 -12.42
C HIS A 131 -16.24 19.65 -12.46
N LYS A 132 -15.35 20.46 -11.86
CA LYS A 132 -15.47 21.93 -11.91
C LYS A 132 -15.35 22.47 -13.34
N ARG A 133 -14.40 21.96 -14.13
CA ARG A 133 -14.20 22.35 -15.54
C ARG A 133 -15.40 22.02 -16.43
N THR A 134 -16.03 20.86 -16.25
CA THR A 134 -17.21 20.47 -17.04
C THR A 134 -18.45 21.27 -16.67
N SER A 135 -18.63 21.65 -15.39
CA SER A 135 -19.73 22.54 -14.97
C SER A 135 -19.62 23.94 -15.60
N VAL A 136 -18.44 24.57 -15.52
CA VAL A 136 -18.20 25.92 -16.08
C VAL A 136 -18.41 25.94 -17.60
N ARG A 137 -18.02 24.88 -18.31
CA ARG A 137 -18.21 24.78 -19.77
C ARG A 137 -19.69 24.69 -20.16
N LYS A 138 -20.53 24.03 -19.36
CA LYS A 138 -21.98 23.96 -19.60
C LYS A 138 -22.68 25.30 -19.34
N THR A 139 -22.28 26.03 -18.30
CA THR A 139 -22.87 27.36 -18.00
C THR A 139 -22.50 28.41 -19.04
N SER A 140 -21.31 28.29 -19.64
CA SER A 140 -20.88 29.19 -20.72
C SER A 140 -21.57 28.89 -22.06
N ALA A 141 -21.90 27.63 -22.34
CA ALA A 141 -22.60 27.22 -23.57
C ALA A 141 -24.11 27.52 -23.54
N GLY A 142 -24.72 27.55 -22.35
CA GLY A 142 -26.13 27.92 -22.18
C GLY A 142 -26.42 29.42 -22.20
N LYS A 143 -25.38 30.27 -22.28
CA LYS A 143 -25.50 31.74 -22.33
C LYS A 143 -25.37 32.33 -23.74
N THR A 144 -25.14 31.51 -24.75
CA THR A 144 -24.99 31.91 -26.16
C THR A 144 -26.18 31.50 -27.04
N SER A 145 -27.35 31.24 -26.43
CA SER A 145 -28.62 30.96 -27.11
C SER A 145 -29.63 32.05 -26.83
#